data_AF-A0A9U8E2I5-F1
#
_entry.id   AF-A0A9U8E2I5-F1
#
_cell.length_a   1.000
_cell.length_b   1.000
_cell.length_c   1.000
_cell.angle_alpha   90.00
_cell.angle_beta   90.00
_cell.angle_gamma   90.00
#
_symmetry.space_group_name_H-M   'P 1'
#
loop_
_entity.id
_entity.type
_entity.pdbx_description
1 polymer ?
#
loop_
_entity_poly.entity_id
_entity_poly.type
_entity_poly.pdbx_seq_one_letter_code
_entity_poly.pdbx_strand_id
1 'polypeptide(L)'
;MAWSQGQDNHSFLSGGLMTLREPQIRPDSEGNVSAQTEAVFRNYMYQSYENDLNREDAQDIPVVNELLHLSDPPSPEADIGRQLARFGDSINAKYADVFDSMISNLNLDSDNSENAYEDFAQIARRVLTTKINWGTILILLNFGYRIALTVLRSKTSQFLSFLSRIVSYICRFILSERIAKWIADHGGWRAALSYIPLMSSKPFWLVTALQAAAVIGIIFSHRL
;
A
#
# COMPACT_ATOMS: atom_id res chain seq x y z
N MET A 1 61.98 36.48 -23.44
CA MET A 1 61.09 36.20 -24.58
C MET A 1 60.58 34.78 -24.36
N ALA A 2 59.32 34.44 -24.10
CA ALA A 2 58.05 35.14 -24.18
C ALA A 2 57.17 34.79 -22.96
N TRP A 3 56.22 35.68 -22.65
CA TRP A 3 55.16 35.52 -21.67
C TRP A 3 53.94 34.82 -22.28
N SER A 4 53.20 34.04 -21.48
CA SER A 4 51.72 33.99 -21.45
C SER A 4 51.32 33.11 -20.24
N GLN A 5 50.88 33.66 -19.10
CA GLN A 5 49.46 33.80 -18.71
C GLN A 5 48.59 32.62 -19.21
N GLY A 6 47.87 31.87 -18.39
CA GLY A 6 47.29 32.13 -17.07
C GLY A 6 45.80 31.79 -17.17
N GLN A 7 45.31 30.91 -16.31
CA GLN A 7 43.99 31.00 -15.65
C GLN A 7 43.68 29.70 -14.91
N ASP A 8 43.57 29.85 -13.59
CA ASP A 8 42.70 29.04 -12.76
C ASP A 8 41.32 28.93 -13.40
N ASN A 9 40.77 27.72 -13.46
CA ASN A 9 39.33 27.59 -13.52
C ASN A 9 38.88 26.37 -12.71
N HIS A 10 38.49 26.66 -11.48
CA HIS A 10 37.50 25.89 -10.76
C HIS A 10 36.31 25.60 -11.68
N SER A 11 36.04 24.32 -11.95
CA SER A 11 34.71 23.87 -12.37
C SER A 11 34.28 22.74 -11.45
N PHE A 12 33.88 23.18 -10.26
CA PHE A 12 32.90 22.50 -9.45
C PHE A 12 31.62 22.28 -10.27
N LEU A 13 31.05 21.07 -10.16
CA LEU A 13 29.66 20.73 -10.42
C LEU A 13 29.19 20.79 -11.88
N SER A 14 29.25 19.66 -12.58
CA SER A 14 28.13 19.25 -13.44
C SER A 14 27.51 18.01 -12.82
N GLY A 15 26.38 18.24 -12.15
CA GLY A 15 25.59 17.23 -11.47
C GLY A 15 25.17 16.14 -12.45
N GLY A 16 25.76 14.95 -12.27
CA GLY A 16 25.14 13.73 -12.75
C GLY A 16 23.77 13.63 -12.08
N LEU A 17 22.72 13.67 -12.89
CA LEU A 17 21.42 13.16 -12.48
C LEU A 17 21.69 11.76 -11.93
N MET A 18 21.57 11.59 -10.61
CA MET A 18 21.47 10.27 -9.99
C MET A 18 20.19 9.65 -10.55
N THR A 19 20.27 9.05 -11.73
CA THR A 19 19.29 8.10 -12.19
C THR A 19 19.38 6.97 -11.17
N LEU A 20 18.42 6.92 -10.24
CA LEU A 20 18.27 5.79 -9.35
C LEU A 20 18.20 4.57 -10.27
N ARG A 21 19.29 3.79 -10.30
CA ARG A 21 19.41 2.61 -11.15
C ARG A 21 18.25 1.70 -10.78
N GLU A 22 17.30 1.53 -11.71
CA GLU A 22 16.20 0.61 -11.50
C GLU A 22 16.78 -0.76 -11.14
N PRO A 23 16.28 -1.42 -10.08
CA PRO A 23 16.81 -2.71 -9.64
C PRO A 23 16.91 -3.68 -10.82
N GLN A 24 17.94 -4.52 -10.86
CA GLN A 24 17.99 -5.61 -11.85
C GLN A 24 17.04 -6.71 -11.38
N ILE A 25 15.84 -6.71 -11.95
CA ILE A 25 14.73 -7.56 -11.51
C ILE A 25 14.73 -8.86 -12.31
N ARG A 26 14.84 -9.98 -11.60
CA ARG A 26 14.49 -11.29 -12.15
C ARG A 26 12.99 -11.50 -11.91
N PRO A 27 12.17 -11.71 -12.95
CA PRO A 27 10.75 -11.98 -12.79
C PRO A 27 10.51 -13.20 -11.89
N ASP A 28 9.45 -13.13 -11.10
CA ASP A 28 8.91 -14.25 -10.32
C ASP A 28 7.76 -14.93 -11.10
N SER A 29 7.15 -15.97 -10.54
CA SER A 29 5.93 -16.57 -11.07
C SER A 29 4.69 -15.99 -10.41
N GLU A 30 3.61 -15.85 -11.18
CA GLU A 30 2.30 -15.42 -10.66
C GLU A 30 1.78 -16.37 -9.58
N GLY A 31 2.04 -17.67 -9.70
CA GLY A 31 1.71 -18.66 -8.66
C GLY A 31 2.44 -18.43 -7.34
N ASN A 32 3.72 -18.05 -7.38
CA ASN A 32 4.46 -17.70 -6.15
C ASN A 32 3.92 -16.42 -5.51
N VAL A 33 3.68 -15.38 -6.31
CA VAL A 33 3.05 -14.14 -5.83
C VAL A 33 1.70 -14.43 -5.18
N SER A 34 0.89 -15.27 -5.81
CA SER A 34 -0.41 -15.71 -5.30
C SER A 34 -0.28 -16.37 -3.93
N ALA A 35 0.64 -17.33 -3.79
CA ALA A 35 0.88 -18.05 -2.55
C ALA A 35 1.40 -17.15 -1.41
N GLN A 36 2.17 -16.11 -1.74
CA GLN A 36 2.74 -15.19 -0.75
C GLN A 36 1.78 -14.07 -0.32
N THR A 37 0.82 -13.69 -1.17
CA THR A 37 0.00 -12.48 -1.00
C THR A 37 -0.73 -12.46 0.34
N GLU A 38 -1.29 -13.59 0.76
CA GLU A 38 -1.99 -13.69 2.04
C GLU A 38 -1.07 -13.38 3.22
N ALA A 39 0.09 -14.05 3.29
CA ALA A 39 1.05 -13.85 4.38
C ALA A 39 1.60 -12.42 4.40
N VAL A 40 1.93 -11.86 3.23
CA VAL A 40 2.39 -10.47 3.11
C VAL A 40 1.32 -9.51 3.64
N PHE A 41 0.06 -9.66 3.23
CA PHE A 41 -1.00 -8.75 3.64
C PHE A 41 -1.41 -8.93 5.11
N ARG A 42 -1.45 -10.16 5.64
CA ARG A 42 -1.70 -10.39 7.07
C ARG A 42 -0.67 -9.69 7.95
N ASN A 43 0.62 -9.89 7.66
CA ASN A 43 1.70 -9.25 8.41
C ASN A 43 1.75 -7.73 8.21
N TYR A 44 1.34 -7.24 7.03
CA TYR A 44 1.11 -5.82 6.81
C TYR A 44 0.06 -5.26 7.78
N MET A 45 -1.11 -5.89 7.88
CA MET A 45 -2.18 -5.43 8.76
C MET A 45 -1.79 -5.48 10.24
N TYR A 46 -1.13 -6.54 10.69
CA TYR A 46 -0.69 -6.63 12.09
C TYR A 46 0.32 -5.55 12.43
N GLN A 47 1.30 -5.32 11.55
CA GLN A 47 2.27 -4.25 11.78
C GLN A 47 1.62 -2.87 11.75
N SER A 48 0.70 -2.59 10.82
CA SER A 48 -0.02 -1.32 10.79
C SER A 48 -0.88 -1.11 12.05
N TYR A 49 -1.51 -2.17 12.55
CA TYR A 49 -2.26 -2.12 13.80
C TYR A 49 -1.37 -1.84 15.01
N GLU A 50 -0.23 -2.54 15.12
CA GLU A 50 0.76 -2.27 16.17
C GLU A 50 1.31 -0.84 16.07
N ASN A 51 1.61 -0.37 14.85
CA ASN A 51 2.08 0.99 14.63
C ASN A 51 1.04 1.99 15.14
N ASP A 52 -0.22 1.81 14.75
CA ASP A 52 -1.32 2.68 15.18
C ASP A 52 -1.56 2.64 16.70
N LEU A 53 -1.48 1.47 17.37
CA LEU A 53 -1.57 1.39 18.83
C LEU A 53 -0.45 2.16 19.56
N ASN A 54 0.71 2.29 18.94
CA ASN A 54 1.87 2.95 19.51
C ASN A 54 1.94 4.45 19.20
N ARG A 55 0.95 5.03 18.49
CA ARG A 55 0.93 6.47 18.20
C ARG A 55 0.38 7.25 19.38
N GLU A 56 1.02 8.38 19.69
CA GLU A 56 0.61 9.26 20.79
C GLU A 56 -0.78 9.89 20.58
N ASP A 57 -1.25 9.97 19.33
CA ASP A 57 -2.54 10.52 18.94
C ASP A 57 -3.62 9.45 18.70
N ALA A 58 -3.31 8.16 18.90
CA ALA A 58 -4.25 7.07 18.68
C ALA A 58 -5.30 6.98 19.80
N GLN A 59 -6.25 7.89 19.77
CA GLN A 59 -7.48 7.76 20.52
C GLN A 59 -8.40 6.75 19.81
N ASP A 60 -9.07 5.89 20.58
CA ASP A 60 -10.14 5.01 20.12
C ASP A 60 -9.76 3.82 19.21
N ILE A 61 -8.57 3.22 19.36
CA ILE A 61 -8.28 1.91 18.76
C ILE A 61 -8.49 0.81 19.82
N PRO A 62 -9.50 -0.08 19.65
CA PRO A 62 -9.71 -1.18 20.57
C PRO A 62 -8.50 -2.12 20.58
N VAL A 63 -8.02 -2.47 21.76
CA VAL A 63 -6.97 -3.48 21.95
C VAL A 63 -7.60 -4.86 21.82
N VAL A 64 -7.13 -5.66 20.85
CA VAL A 64 -7.55 -7.05 20.64
C VAL A 64 -6.34 -7.94 20.88
N ASN A 65 -6.32 -8.61 22.04
CA ASN A 65 -5.18 -9.44 22.45
C ASN A 65 -4.90 -10.56 21.44
N GLU A 66 -5.92 -11.08 20.78
CA GLU A 66 -5.79 -12.10 19.75
C GLU A 66 -4.94 -11.59 18.58
N LEU A 67 -5.02 -10.31 18.20
CA LEU A 67 -4.20 -9.72 17.13
C LEU A 67 -2.74 -9.57 17.50
N LEU A 68 -2.45 -9.36 18.79
CA LEU A 68 -1.07 -9.28 19.29
C LEU A 68 -0.34 -10.63 19.19
N HIS A 69 -1.07 -11.73 19.01
CA HIS A 69 -0.53 -13.09 18.91
C HIS A 69 -0.61 -13.69 17.50
N LEU A 70 -1.12 -12.93 16.52
CA LEU A 70 -1.31 -13.41 15.15
C LEU A 70 -0.15 -13.11 14.20
N SER A 71 0.92 -12.46 14.69
CA SER A 71 2.14 -12.28 13.92
C SER A 71 2.76 -13.63 13.56
N ASP A 72 2.95 -13.86 12.27
CA ASP A 72 3.55 -15.12 11.79
C ASP A 72 5.00 -15.26 12.30
N PRO A 73 5.49 -16.51 12.43
CA PRO A 73 6.91 -16.76 12.65
C PRO A 73 7.78 -16.00 11.63
N PRO A 74 9.04 -15.64 11.98
CA PRO A 74 9.93 -14.97 11.05
C PRO A 74 10.04 -15.71 9.72
N SER A 75 9.51 -15.09 8.66
CA SER A 75 9.52 -15.57 7.29
C SER A 75 9.80 -14.41 6.33
N PRO A 76 10.26 -14.67 5.09
CA PRO A 76 10.44 -13.63 4.09
C PRO A 76 9.17 -12.81 3.85
N GLU A 77 8.01 -13.46 3.76
CA GLU A 77 6.71 -12.84 3.52
C GLU A 77 6.29 -11.94 4.69
N ALA A 78 6.52 -12.41 5.92
CA ALA A 78 6.23 -11.62 7.12
C ALA A 78 7.11 -10.38 7.19
N ASP A 79 8.40 -10.49 6.83
CA ASP A 79 9.30 -9.35 6.77
C ASP A 79 8.89 -8.33 5.70
N ILE A 80 8.50 -8.80 4.52
CA ILE A 80 7.99 -7.93 3.45
C ILE A 80 6.74 -7.17 3.94
N GLY A 81 5.77 -7.86 4.52
CA GLY A 81 4.55 -7.24 5.05
C GLY A 81 4.85 -6.15 6.08
N ARG A 82 5.70 -6.45 7.07
CA ARG A 82 6.10 -5.48 8.11
C ARG A 82 6.81 -4.25 7.54
N GLN A 83 7.73 -4.45 6.60
CA GLN A 83 8.45 -3.32 5.99
C GLN A 83 7.52 -2.45 5.14
N LEU A 84 6.59 -3.05 4.39
CA LEU A 84 5.58 -2.31 3.63
C LEU A 84 4.66 -1.51 4.55
N ALA A 85 4.25 -2.05 5.70
CA ALA A 85 3.40 -1.37 6.67
C ALA A 85 4.03 -0.08 7.21
N ARG A 86 5.33 -0.10 7.54
CA ARG A 86 6.06 1.10 7.98
C ARG A 86 6.01 2.24 6.95
N PHE A 87 6.01 1.90 5.66
CA PHE A 87 5.84 2.90 4.61
C PHE A 87 4.36 3.26 4.41
N GLY A 88 3.47 2.29 4.57
CA GLY A 88 2.01 2.45 4.58
C GLY A 88 1.55 3.55 5.54
N ASP A 89 2.16 3.69 6.71
CA ASP A 89 1.81 4.74 7.68
C ASP A 89 1.94 6.15 7.11
N SER A 90 2.96 6.40 6.29
CA SER A 90 3.17 7.69 5.63
C SER A 90 2.08 7.98 4.60
N ILE A 91 1.63 6.94 3.87
CA ILE A 91 0.51 7.05 2.92
C ILE A 91 -0.79 7.32 3.70
N ASN A 92 -1.00 6.60 4.80
CA ASN A 92 -2.20 6.74 5.63
C ASN A 92 -2.32 8.15 6.21
N ALA A 93 -1.23 8.69 6.76
CA ALA A 93 -1.20 10.04 7.32
C ALA A 93 -1.53 11.13 6.27
N LYS A 94 -1.12 10.93 5.02
CA LYS A 94 -1.29 11.93 3.96
C LYS A 94 -2.66 11.89 3.28
N TYR A 95 -3.30 10.72 3.24
CA TYR A 95 -4.52 10.50 2.45
C TYR A 95 -5.69 10.01 3.31
N ALA A 96 -5.70 10.34 4.60
CA ALA A 96 -6.70 9.82 5.52
C ALA A 96 -8.14 10.14 5.09
N ASP A 97 -8.43 11.40 4.75
CA ASP A 97 -9.77 11.82 4.32
C ASP A 97 -10.24 11.11 3.05
N VAL A 98 -9.30 10.81 2.14
CA VAL A 98 -9.58 10.08 0.90
C VAL A 98 -10.06 8.67 1.23
N PHE A 99 -9.34 7.97 2.11
CA PHE A 99 -9.70 6.63 2.55
C PHE A 99 -11.03 6.62 3.31
N ASP A 100 -11.29 7.61 4.19
CA ASP A 100 -12.56 7.70 4.91
C ASP A 100 -13.74 7.92 3.97
N SER A 101 -13.56 8.80 2.97
CA SER A 101 -14.55 9.00 1.92
C SER A 101 -14.83 7.69 1.16
N MET A 102 -13.79 6.96 0.74
CA MET A 102 -13.95 5.67 0.06
C MET A 102 -14.69 4.65 0.94
N ILE A 103 -14.30 4.51 2.20
CA ILE A 103 -14.87 3.53 3.12
C ILE A 103 -16.33 3.85 3.46
N SER A 104 -16.69 5.13 3.58
CA SER A 104 -18.08 5.55 3.80
C SER A 104 -19.05 5.14 2.68
N ASN A 105 -18.53 4.78 1.50
CA ASN A 105 -19.33 4.28 0.38
C ASN A 105 -19.47 2.75 0.37
N LEU A 106 -18.79 2.03 1.27
CA LEU A 106 -18.87 0.57 1.33
C LEU A 106 -20.02 0.10 2.22
N ASN A 107 -20.78 -0.89 1.75
CA ASN A 107 -21.70 -1.61 2.62
C ASN A 107 -20.98 -2.74 3.37
N LEU A 108 -20.26 -2.38 4.44
CA LEU A 108 -19.50 -3.33 5.26
C LEU A 108 -20.39 -4.32 6.04
N ASP A 109 -21.68 -4.01 6.16
CA ASP A 109 -22.68 -4.71 6.97
C ASP A 109 -23.48 -5.75 6.20
N SER A 110 -23.19 -5.94 4.91
CA SER A 110 -23.87 -6.96 4.13
C SER A 110 -23.52 -8.37 4.63
N ASP A 111 -24.56 -9.13 5.00
CA ASP A 111 -24.49 -10.57 5.25
C ASP A 111 -24.16 -11.35 3.96
N ASN A 112 -24.34 -10.72 2.79
CA ASN A 112 -23.95 -11.29 1.50
C ASN A 112 -22.50 -10.93 1.17
N SER A 113 -21.60 -11.90 1.30
CA SER A 113 -20.17 -11.72 1.05
C SER A 113 -19.82 -11.35 -0.38
N GLU A 114 -20.61 -11.75 -1.38
CA GLU A 114 -20.33 -11.42 -2.78
C GLU A 114 -20.70 -9.98 -3.11
N ASN A 115 -21.80 -9.47 -2.56
CA ASN A 115 -22.15 -8.05 -2.71
C ASN A 115 -21.10 -7.16 -2.03
N ALA A 116 -20.68 -7.51 -0.81
CA ALA A 116 -19.65 -6.75 -0.10
C ALA A 116 -18.27 -6.83 -0.79
N TYR A 117 -17.95 -7.96 -1.43
CA TYR A 117 -16.74 -8.07 -2.26
C TYR A 117 -16.83 -7.17 -3.49
N GLU A 118 -17.97 -7.14 -4.18
CA GLU A 118 -18.12 -6.31 -5.39
C GLU A 118 -18.08 -4.82 -5.07
N ASP A 119 -18.68 -4.38 -3.96
CA ASP A 119 -18.55 -2.99 -3.47
C ASP A 119 -17.08 -2.64 -3.21
N PHE A 120 -16.35 -3.52 -2.53
CA PHE A 120 -14.91 -3.38 -2.32
C PHE A 120 -14.15 -3.31 -3.66
N ALA A 121 -14.40 -4.26 -4.57
CA ALA A 121 -13.71 -4.37 -5.84
C ALA A 121 -14.00 -3.16 -6.73
N GLN A 122 -15.22 -2.62 -6.73
CA GLN A 122 -15.59 -1.43 -7.48
C GLN A 122 -14.75 -0.23 -7.04
N ILE A 123 -14.60 -0.01 -5.73
CA ILE A 123 -13.77 1.09 -5.21
C ILE A 123 -12.29 0.83 -5.49
N ALA A 124 -11.82 -0.40 -5.27
CA ALA A 124 -10.43 -0.77 -5.53
C ALA A 124 -10.04 -0.60 -7.01
N ARG A 125 -10.93 -0.93 -7.97
CA ARG A 125 -10.71 -0.66 -9.39
C ARG A 125 -10.56 0.84 -9.66
N ARG A 126 -11.33 1.69 -8.99
CA ARG A 126 -11.22 3.16 -9.10
C ARG A 126 -9.84 3.66 -8.65
N VAL A 127 -9.30 3.10 -7.57
CA VAL A 127 -7.94 3.39 -7.09
C VAL A 127 -6.87 3.02 -8.13
N LEU A 128 -7.08 1.94 -8.90
CA LEU A 128 -6.14 1.44 -9.90
C LEU A 128 -6.30 2.01 -11.31
N THR A 129 -7.25 2.93 -11.53
CA THR A 129 -7.72 3.41 -12.85
C THR A 129 -6.66 3.88 -13.84
N THR A 130 -5.45 4.23 -13.40
CA THR A 130 -4.44 4.82 -14.27
C THR A 130 -3.27 3.88 -14.60
N LYS A 131 -2.69 3.20 -13.60
CA LYS A 131 -1.54 2.30 -13.81
C LYS A 131 -1.24 1.47 -12.56
N ILE A 132 -1.05 0.16 -12.72
CA ILE A 132 -0.51 -0.70 -11.67
C ILE A 132 0.97 -0.35 -11.45
N ASN A 133 1.30 0.01 -10.21
CA ASN A 133 2.64 0.22 -9.70
C ASN A 133 2.69 -0.04 -8.20
N TRP A 134 3.89 -0.12 -7.62
CA TRP A 134 4.07 -0.37 -6.18
C TRP A 134 3.35 0.63 -5.27
N GLY A 135 3.28 1.91 -5.65
CA GLY A 135 2.51 2.91 -4.92
C GLY A 135 1.02 2.62 -4.90
N THR A 136 0.43 2.28 -6.04
CA THR A 136 -0.99 1.89 -6.11
C THR A 136 -1.29 0.58 -5.38
N ILE A 137 -0.35 -0.37 -5.39
CA ILE A 137 -0.46 -1.62 -4.61
C ILE A 137 -0.45 -1.31 -3.13
N LEU A 138 0.44 -0.43 -2.65
CA LEU A 138 0.44 0.01 -1.27
C LEU A 138 -0.84 0.74 -0.86
N ILE A 139 -1.40 1.59 -1.73
CA ILE A 139 -2.70 2.23 -1.48
C ILE A 139 -3.80 1.16 -1.33
N LEU A 140 -3.78 0.12 -2.15
CA LEU A 140 -4.71 -1.01 -2.04
C LEU A 140 -4.56 -1.76 -0.71
N LEU A 141 -3.33 -2.08 -0.28
CA LEU A 141 -3.10 -2.74 1.01
C LEU A 141 -3.58 -1.85 2.18
N ASN A 142 -3.26 -0.56 2.14
CA ASN A 142 -3.73 0.40 3.14
C ASN A 142 -5.25 0.52 3.17
N PHE A 143 -5.90 0.50 2.01
CA PHE A 143 -7.36 0.52 1.93
C PHE A 143 -7.97 -0.70 2.63
N GLY A 144 -7.42 -1.90 2.39
CA GLY A 144 -7.83 -3.12 3.11
C GLY A 144 -7.64 -3.01 4.63
N TYR A 145 -6.48 -2.51 5.08
CA TYR A 145 -6.22 -2.28 6.50
C TYR A 145 -7.21 -1.26 7.13
N ARG A 146 -7.46 -0.15 6.45
CA ARG A 146 -8.39 0.90 6.90
C ARG A 146 -9.82 0.39 7.04
N ILE A 147 -10.28 -0.45 6.11
CA ILE A 147 -11.59 -1.12 6.22
C ILE A 147 -11.62 -2.00 7.48
N ALA A 148 -10.57 -2.80 7.72
CA ALA A 148 -10.46 -3.63 8.90
C ALA A 148 -10.54 -2.78 10.18
N LEU A 149 -9.80 -1.67 10.24
CA LEU A 149 -9.80 -0.75 11.37
C LEU A 149 -11.18 -0.11 11.62
N THR A 150 -11.92 0.26 10.56
CA THR A 150 -13.30 0.78 10.69
C THR A 150 -14.25 -0.26 11.29
N VAL A 151 -14.12 -1.53 10.89
CA VAL A 151 -14.91 -2.62 11.50
C VAL A 151 -14.47 -2.90 12.92
N LEU A 152 -13.17 -2.83 13.22
CA LEU A 152 -12.67 -3.03 14.57
C LEU A 152 -13.27 -2.01 15.55
N ARG A 153 -13.29 -0.74 15.16
CA ARG A 153 -13.82 0.38 15.96
C ARG A 153 -15.33 0.28 16.22
N SER A 154 -16.08 -0.21 15.25
CA SER A 154 -17.55 -0.28 15.34
C SER A 154 -18.08 -1.63 15.84
N LYS A 155 -17.36 -2.73 15.61
CA LYS A 155 -17.80 -4.12 15.79
C LYS A 155 -16.67 -5.03 16.27
N THR A 156 -16.02 -4.67 17.37
CA THR A 156 -14.85 -5.39 17.90
C THR A 156 -15.09 -6.90 18.07
N SER A 157 -16.27 -7.32 18.53
CA SER A 157 -16.60 -8.75 18.71
C SER A 157 -16.67 -9.57 17.42
N GLN A 158 -16.86 -8.93 16.26
CA GLN A 158 -16.96 -9.59 14.95
C GLN A 158 -15.69 -9.43 14.13
N PHE A 159 -14.68 -8.72 14.66
CA PHE A 159 -13.50 -8.33 13.93
C PHE A 159 -12.68 -9.53 13.41
N LEU A 160 -12.48 -10.56 14.22
CA LEU A 160 -11.68 -11.74 13.82
C LEU A 160 -12.31 -12.49 12.63
N SER A 161 -13.63 -12.61 12.61
CA SER A 161 -14.37 -13.18 11.47
C SER A 161 -14.23 -12.30 10.23
N PHE A 162 -14.31 -10.97 10.41
CA PHE A 162 -14.13 -10.00 9.33
C PHE A 162 -12.70 -9.98 8.79
N LEU A 163 -11.68 -10.22 9.62
CA LEU A 163 -10.28 -10.21 9.24
C LEU A 163 -10.00 -11.22 8.12
N SER A 164 -10.53 -12.44 8.25
CA SER A 164 -10.41 -13.46 7.20
C SER A 164 -11.11 -13.03 5.91
N ARG A 165 -12.23 -12.32 6.02
CA ARG A 165 -13.00 -11.81 4.89
C ARG A 165 -12.21 -10.74 4.11
N ILE A 166 -11.64 -9.75 4.79
CA ILE A 166 -10.87 -8.68 4.12
C ILE A 166 -9.55 -9.19 3.52
N VAL A 167 -8.89 -10.17 4.17
CA VAL A 167 -7.73 -10.87 3.58
C VAL A 167 -8.12 -11.56 2.28
N SER A 168 -9.25 -12.29 2.29
CA SER A 168 -9.77 -12.93 1.08
C SER A 168 -10.07 -11.93 -0.02
N TYR A 169 -10.66 -10.76 0.30
CA TYR A 169 -10.96 -9.73 -0.69
C TYR A 169 -9.70 -9.19 -1.37
N ILE A 170 -8.66 -8.87 -0.59
CA ILE A 170 -7.38 -8.39 -1.11
C ILE A 170 -6.71 -9.46 -1.98
N CYS A 171 -6.68 -10.72 -1.51
CA CYS A 171 -6.10 -11.82 -2.27
C CYS A 171 -6.85 -12.03 -3.59
N ARG A 172 -8.19 -12.17 -3.54
CA ARG A 172 -9.05 -12.32 -4.73
C ARG A 172 -8.80 -11.19 -5.73
N PHE A 173 -8.76 -9.95 -5.27
CA PHE A 173 -8.59 -8.79 -6.11
C PHE A 173 -7.21 -8.72 -6.77
N ILE A 174 -6.15 -9.02 -6.02
CA ILE A 174 -4.78 -9.09 -6.54
C ILE A 174 -4.66 -10.15 -7.64
N LEU A 175 -5.35 -11.28 -7.46
CA LEU A 175 -5.38 -12.37 -8.42
C LEU A 175 -6.22 -12.06 -9.66
N SER A 176 -7.34 -11.35 -9.52
CA SER A 176 -8.27 -11.10 -10.63
C SER A 176 -7.86 -9.93 -11.54
N GLU A 177 -7.20 -8.90 -11.02
CA GLU A 177 -6.98 -7.62 -11.74
C GLU A 177 -5.60 -7.51 -12.41
N ARG A 178 -4.97 -8.63 -12.78
CA ARG A 178 -3.59 -8.71 -13.33
C ARG A 178 -2.51 -8.11 -12.41
N ILE A 179 -2.81 -7.88 -11.13
CA ILE A 179 -1.87 -7.33 -10.15
C ILE A 179 -0.83 -8.39 -9.79
N ALA A 180 -1.25 -9.64 -9.58
CA ALA A 180 -0.36 -10.75 -9.30
C ALA A 180 0.67 -10.94 -10.44
N LYS A 181 0.18 -10.95 -11.69
CA LYS A 181 1.04 -10.93 -12.87
C LYS A 181 2.00 -9.74 -12.88
N TRP A 182 1.51 -8.52 -12.64
CA TRP A 182 2.37 -7.33 -12.63
C TRP A 182 3.46 -7.44 -11.57
N ILE A 183 3.13 -7.86 -10.34
CA ILE A 183 4.08 -8.08 -9.26
C ILE A 183 5.13 -9.12 -9.67
N ALA A 184 4.71 -10.22 -10.29
CA ALA A 184 5.60 -11.27 -10.76
C ALA A 184 6.57 -10.75 -11.82
N ASP A 185 6.08 -10.01 -12.82
CA ASP A 185 6.88 -9.38 -13.87
C ASP A 185 7.90 -8.36 -13.28
N HIS A 186 7.61 -7.81 -12.09
CA HIS A 186 8.47 -6.88 -11.35
C HIS A 186 9.22 -7.55 -10.18
N GLY A 187 9.40 -8.87 -10.22
CA GLY A 187 10.31 -9.63 -9.33
C GLY A 187 9.72 -10.07 -8.00
N GLY A 188 8.39 -10.16 -7.94
CA GLY A 188 7.66 -10.67 -6.79
C GLY A 188 7.59 -9.67 -5.64
N TRP A 189 6.96 -10.10 -4.54
CA TRP A 189 6.76 -9.26 -3.36
C TRP A 189 8.07 -8.75 -2.74
N ARG A 190 9.14 -9.53 -2.84
CA ARG A 190 10.46 -9.13 -2.33
C ARG A 190 11.02 -7.89 -3.04
N ALA A 191 10.70 -7.71 -4.31
CA ALA A 191 11.15 -6.54 -5.07
C ALA A 191 10.54 -5.24 -4.54
N ALA A 192 9.34 -5.28 -3.94
CA ALA A 192 8.67 -4.11 -3.36
C ALA A 192 9.57 -3.31 -2.41
N LEU A 193 10.41 -4.01 -1.63
CA LEU A 193 11.36 -3.41 -0.69
C LEU A 193 12.44 -2.58 -1.38
N SER A 194 12.85 -2.99 -2.58
CA SER A 194 13.86 -2.26 -3.37
C SER A 194 13.30 -0.95 -3.95
N TYR A 195 11.97 -0.83 -4.04
CA TYR A 195 11.30 0.38 -4.51
C TYR A 195 10.97 1.37 -3.38
N ILE A 196 11.08 0.99 -2.10
CA ILE A 196 10.81 1.89 -0.97
C ILE A 196 11.59 3.22 -1.06
N PRO A 197 12.90 3.24 -1.37
CA PRO A 197 13.62 4.50 -1.52
C PRO A 197 13.06 5.39 -2.63
N LEU A 198 12.59 4.80 -3.74
CA LEU A 198 11.95 5.53 -4.83
C LEU A 198 10.59 6.09 -4.40
N MET A 199 9.84 5.35 -3.59
CA MET A 199 8.54 5.77 -3.07
C MET A 199 8.68 6.88 -2.01
N SER A 200 9.80 6.95 -1.30
CA SER A 200 10.09 8.06 -0.39
C SER A 200 10.43 9.39 -1.09
N SER A 201 10.51 9.41 -2.41
CA SER A 201 10.92 10.61 -3.18
C SER A 201 9.77 11.61 -3.40
N LYS A 202 10.10 12.91 -3.55
CA LYS A 202 9.12 13.97 -3.88
C LYS A 202 8.26 13.68 -5.13
N PRO A 203 8.79 13.18 -6.27
CA PRO A 203 7.95 12.91 -7.45
C PRO A 203 6.92 11.80 -7.21
N PHE A 204 7.22 10.80 -6.37
CA PHE A 204 6.23 9.80 -5.98
C PHE A 204 5.00 10.45 -5.35
N TRP A 205 5.24 11.35 -4.38
CA TRP A 205 4.18 12.03 -3.66
C TRP A 205 3.30 12.95 -4.52
N LEU A 206 3.83 13.46 -5.64
CA LEU A 206 3.05 14.21 -6.63
C LEU A 206 2.14 13.28 -7.42
N VAL A 207 2.67 12.15 -7.91
CA VAL A 207 1.89 11.16 -8.66
C VAL A 207 0.76 10.58 -7.81
N THR A 208 1.04 10.21 -6.55
CA THR A 208 0.02 9.69 -5.64
C THR A 208 -1.05 10.72 -5.29
N ALA A 209 -0.69 12.01 -5.19
CA ALA A 209 -1.66 13.07 -4.94
C ALA A 209 -2.63 13.27 -6.11
N LEU A 210 -2.14 13.19 -7.35
CA LEU A 210 -3.00 13.24 -8.53
C LEU A 210 -3.97 12.05 -8.59
N GLN A 211 -3.49 10.86 -8.25
CA GLN A 211 -4.35 9.66 -8.18
C GLN A 211 -5.41 9.81 -7.09
N ALA A 212 -5.05 10.25 -5.89
CA ALA A 212 -6.00 10.49 -4.81
C ALA A 212 -7.07 11.54 -5.21
N ALA A 213 -6.66 12.64 -5.83
CA ALA A 213 -7.57 13.67 -6.34
C ALA A 213 -8.53 13.14 -7.41
N ALA A 214 -8.04 12.28 -8.32
CA ALA A 214 -8.88 11.64 -9.33
C ALA A 214 -9.93 10.74 -8.69
N VAL A 215 -9.56 9.94 -7.67
CA VAL A 215 -10.54 9.11 -6.96
C VAL A 215 -11.59 9.94 -6.24
N ILE A 216 -11.19 11.02 -5.55
CA ILE A 216 -12.12 11.98 -4.94
C ILE A 216 -13.08 12.52 -5.99
N GLY A 217 -12.55 13.06 -7.11
CA GLY A 217 -13.37 13.65 -8.17
C GLY A 217 -14.42 12.69 -8.72
N ILE A 218 -14.06 11.43 -8.94
CA ILE A 218 -14.98 10.39 -9.41
C ILE A 218 -16.07 10.11 -8.37
N ILE A 219 -15.71 9.96 -7.09
CA ILE A 219 -16.67 9.72 -6.00
C ILE A 219 -17.69 10.86 -5.93
N PHE A 220 -17.24 12.11 -5.97
CA PHE A 220 -18.13 13.27 -5.96
C PHE A 220 -18.99 13.37 -7.23
N SER A 221 -18.46 13.04 -8.42
CA SER A 221 -19.23 13.07 -9.68
C SER A 221 -20.37 12.05 -9.74
N HIS A 222 -20.29 10.96 -8.97
CA HIS A 222 -21.36 9.97 -8.87
C HIS A 222 -22.42 10.31 -7.82
N ARG A 223 -22.21 11.35 -7.01
CA ARG A 223 -23.17 11.84 -6.01
C ARG A 223 -24.00 13.05 -6.47
N LEU A 224 -23.73 13.58 -7.66
CA LEU A 224 -24.47 14.66 -8.33
C LEU A 224 -25.36 14.06 -9.44
#